data_AF-A0A1H3ULB3-F1
#
_entry.id   AF-A0A1H3ULB3-F1
#
_cell.length_a   1.000
_cell.length_b   1.000
_cell.length_c   1.000
_cell.angle_alpha   90.00
_cell.angle_beta   90.00
_cell.angle_gamma   90.00
#
_symmetry.space_group_name_H-M   'P 1'
#
loop_
_entity.id
_entity.type
_entity.pdbx_description
1 polymer ?
#
loop_
_entity_poly.entity_id
_entity_poly.type
_entity_poly.pdbx_seq_one_letter_code
_entity_poly.pdbx_strand_id
1 'polypeptide(L)'
;MSPAVTARSIAQESDSRRSDRAQLIGVLDISDPSERRGLIVQAIIDSGGTYPLRAGQIEGGIAQIALHGVTASGATEAEAIRNWIATARTALRPRRLDFAYCGTPRNHGEEIANLRAAEGQID
;
A
#
# COMPACT_ATOMS: atom_id res chain seq x y z
N MET A 1 -2.12 31.31 -16.55
CA MET A 1 -1.38 30.14 -16.03
C MET A 1 -1.95 28.91 -16.72
N SER A 2 -1.18 28.24 -17.58
CA SER A 2 -1.70 27.21 -18.49
C SER A 2 -1.88 25.85 -17.79
N PRO A 3 -2.98 25.11 -18.02
CA PRO A 3 -3.28 23.83 -17.35
C PRO A 3 -2.19 22.76 -17.58
N ALA A 4 -1.47 22.83 -18.70
CA ALA A 4 -0.36 21.92 -19.01
C ALA A 4 0.86 22.06 -18.08
N VAL A 5 1.12 23.26 -17.56
CA VAL A 5 2.25 23.51 -16.65
C VAL A 5 1.95 22.93 -15.26
N THR A 6 0.71 23.06 -14.80
CA THR A 6 0.25 22.49 -13.52
C THR A 6 0.29 20.97 -13.52
N ALA A 7 -0.19 20.32 -14.59
CA ALA A 7 -0.17 18.85 -14.69
C ALA A 7 1.24 18.27 -14.64
N ARG A 8 2.21 18.93 -15.30
CA ARG A 8 3.61 18.50 -15.31
C ARG A 8 4.27 18.60 -13.93
N SER A 9 4.00 19.69 -13.20
CA SER A 9 4.52 19.89 -11.84
C SER A 9 3.99 18.82 -10.88
N ILE A 10 2.70 18.50 -10.94
CA ILE A 10 2.07 17.47 -10.08
C ILE A 10 2.64 16.08 -10.37
N ALA A 11 2.90 15.77 -11.64
CA ALA A 11 3.48 14.49 -12.03
C ALA A 11 4.91 14.32 -11.48
N GLN A 12 5.74 15.37 -11.57
CA GLN A 12 7.11 15.36 -11.04
C GLN A 12 7.16 15.20 -9.52
N GLU A 13 6.26 15.89 -8.81
CA GLU A 13 6.18 15.81 -7.34
C GLU A 13 5.70 14.43 -6.88
N SER A 14 4.79 13.80 -7.65
CA SER A 14 4.30 12.45 -7.39
C SER A 14 5.38 11.38 -7.60
N ASP A 15 6.22 11.55 -8.62
CA ASP A 15 7.33 10.64 -8.92
C ASP A 15 8.45 10.73 -7.87
N SER A 16 8.75 11.95 -7.42
CA SER A 16 9.71 12.21 -6.34
C SER A 16 9.26 11.53 -5.04
N ARG A 17 8.01 11.75 -4.61
CA ARG A 17 7.45 11.08 -3.42
C ARG A 17 7.45 9.56 -3.53
N ARG A 18 7.23 9.02 -4.73
CA ARG A 18 7.28 7.56 -4.96
C ARG A 18 8.69 7.03 -4.80
N SER A 19 9.69 7.77 -5.28
CA SER A 19 11.11 7.43 -5.16
C SER A 19 11.58 7.48 -3.72
N ASP A 20 11.26 8.55 -2.98
CA ASP A 20 11.59 8.70 -1.56
C ASP A 20 10.98 7.56 -0.72
N ARG A 21 9.72 7.21 -1.02
CA ARG A 21 9.03 6.07 -0.39
C ARG A 21 9.74 4.75 -0.67
N ALA A 22 10.17 4.52 -1.90
CA ALA A 22 10.89 3.30 -2.27
C ALA A 22 12.22 3.18 -1.52
N GLN A 23 12.96 4.28 -1.43
CA GLN A 23 14.21 4.34 -0.69
C GLN A 23 14.00 4.07 0.80
N LEU A 24 13.03 4.74 1.43
CA LEU A 24 12.74 4.54 2.85
C LEU A 24 12.32 3.09 3.15
N ILE A 25 11.49 2.48 2.31
CA ILE A 25 11.12 1.07 2.48
C ILE A 25 12.34 0.15 2.37
N GLY A 26 13.24 0.40 1.41
CA GLY A 26 14.48 -0.36 1.29
C GLY A 26 15.36 -0.30 2.54
N VAL A 27 15.46 0.88 3.17
CA VAL A 27 16.17 1.04 4.46
C VAL A 27 15.45 0.29 5.58
N LEU A 28 14.12 0.44 5.69
CA LEU A 28 13.32 -0.22 6.74
C LEU A 28 13.34 -1.75 6.66
N ASP A 29 13.52 -2.31 5.47
CA ASP A 29 13.58 -3.76 5.23
C ASP A 29 14.84 -4.40 5.81
N ILE A 30 15.96 -3.67 5.83
CA ILE A 30 17.24 -4.13 6.40
C ILE A 30 17.47 -3.67 7.84
N SER A 31 16.62 -2.78 8.36
CA SER A 31 16.74 -2.21 9.70
C SER A 31 16.01 -3.04 10.75
N ASP A 32 16.52 -3.00 11.97
CA ASP A 32 15.89 -3.65 13.12
C ASP A 32 14.52 -3.04 13.44
N PRO A 33 13.53 -3.84 13.91
CA PRO A 33 12.20 -3.34 14.24
C PRO A 33 12.19 -2.18 15.24
N SER A 34 13.17 -2.12 16.15
CA SER A 34 13.35 -1.03 17.12
C SER A 34 13.78 0.29 16.46
N GLU A 35 14.49 0.25 15.34
CA GLU A 35 15.03 1.42 14.64
C GLU A 35 14.02 2.04 13.67
N ARG A 36 13.06 1.25 13.19
CA ARG A 36 12.04 1.69 12.21
C ARG A 36 11.28 2.94 12.64
N ARG A 37 11.01 3.07 13.94
CA ARG A 37 10.39 4.27 14.51
C ARG A 37 11.24 5.51 14.26
N GLY A 38 12.53 5.45 14.58
CA GLY A 38 13.46 6.56 14.39
C GLY A 38 13.58 6.95 12.91
N LEU A 39 13.66 5.96 12.03
CA LEU A 39 13.73 6.17 10.57
C LEU A 39 12.47 6.84 10.00
N ILE A 40 11.27 6.43 10.43
CA ILE A 40 10.02 7.06 10.00
C ILE A 40 9.92 8.48 10.53
N VAL A 41 10.26 8.72 11.80
CA VAL A 41 10.25 10.06 12.38
C VAL A 41 11.25 10.97 11.65
N GLN A 42 12.46 10.48 11.37
CA GLN A 42 13.46 11.22 10.62
C GLN A 42 12.96 11.57 9.21
N ALA A 43 12.39 10.61 8.49
CA ALA A 43 11.84 10.86 7.16
C ALA A 43 10.70 11.90 7.17
N ILE A 44 9.89 11.95 8.23
CA ILE A 44 8.85 12.96 8.40
C ILE A 44 9.44 14.35 8.67
N ILE A 45 10.54 14.41 9.43
CA ILE A 45 11.28 15.67 9.65
C ILE A 45 11.88 16.17 8.33
N ASP A 46 12.46 15.27 7.53
CA ASP A 46 13.18 15.63 6.31
C ASP A 46 12.26 15.99 5.14
N SER A 47 11.17 15.24 4.96
CA SER A 47 10.28 15.37 3.79
C SER A 47 8.91 15.99 4.10
N GLY A 48 8.63 16.23 5.38
CA GLY A 48 7.32 16.63 5.86
C GLY A 48 6.33 15.46 5.98
N GLY A 49 5.31 15.66 6.80
CA GLY A 49 4.30 14.64 7.07
C GLY A 49 3.66 14.83 8.43
N THR A 50 2.87 13.84 8.83
CA THR A 50 2.22 13.79 10.15
C THR A 50 2.66 12.54 10.87
N TYR A 51 3.13 12.72 12.11
CA TYR A 51 3.46 11.64 13.02
C TYR A 51 2.82 11.92 14.38
N PRO A 52 2.34 10.89 15.12
CA PRO A 52 1.89 11.08 16.48
C PRO A 52 3.11 11.31 17.38
N LEU A 53 3.52 12.57 17.53
CA LEU A 53 4.74 12.98 18.25
C LEU A 53 4.69 12.70 19.75
N ARG A 54 3.50 12.44 20.33
CA ARG A 54 3.34 12.19 21.76
C ARG A 54 2.98 10.73 22.03
N ALA A 55 3.96 9.98 22.52
CA ALA A 55 3.73 8.67 23.12
C ALA A 55 2.68 8.81 24.23
N GLY A 56 1.52 8.17 24.06
CA GLY A 56 0.43 8.17 25.04
C GLY A 56 -0.62 9.27 24.89
N GLN A 57 -0.46 10.24 23.98
CA GLN A 57 -1.49 11.25 23.71
C GLN A 57 -2.01 11.08 22.29
N ILE A 58 -2.74 9.98 22.10
CA ILE A 58 -3.52 9.76 20.90
C ILE A 58 -4.90 10.38 21.15
N GLU A 59 -5.07 11.66 20.82
CA GLU A 59 -6.38 12.31 20.88
C GLU A 59 -7.34 11.58 19.92
N GLY A 60 -8.35 10.90 20.49
CA GLY A 60 -9.28 10.06 19.73
C GLY A 60 -8.91 8.57 19.62
N GLY A 61 -7.83 8.11 20.28
CA GLY A 61 -7.52 6.69 20.43
C GLY A 61 -6.92 5.97 19.20
N ILE A 62 -6.67 6.68 18.09
CA ILE A 62 -6.01 6.14 16.88
C ILE A 62 -4.75 6.95 16.50
N ALA A 63 -3.60 6.30 16.47
CA ALA A 63 -2.35 6.86 15.95
C ALA A 63 -2.41 6.90 14.41
N GLN A 64 -2.01 8.02 13.79
CA GLN A 64 -2.01 8.19 12.34
C GLN A 64 -0.65 8.69 11.85
N ILE A 65 -0.14 8.06 10.79
CA ILE A 65 1.09 8.44 10.09
C ILE A 65 0.74 8.81 8.65
N ALA A 66 1.16 9.99 8.21
CA ALA A 66 1.06 10.45 6.82
C ALA A 66 2.46 10.84 6.32
N LEU A 67 2.99 10.10 5.34
CA LEU A 67 4.34 10.27 4.81
C LEU A 67 4.41 9.79 3.36
N HIS A 68 5.11 10.54 2.50
CA HIS A 68 5.30 10.25 1.06
C HIS A 68 4.01 9.89 0.30
N GLY A 69 2.92 10.63 0.58
CA GLY A 69 1.61 10.42 -0.04
C GLY A 69 0.89 9.15 0.40
N VAL A 70 1.33 8.51 1.49
CA VAL A 70 0.68 7.35 2.11
C VAL A 70 0.25 7.71 3.52
N THR A 71 -1.02 7.43 3.82
CA THR A 71 -1.60 7.59 5.15
C THR A 71 -2.00 6.24 5.70
N ALA A 72 -1.65 5.97 6.96
CA ALA A 72 -2.06 4.78 7.67
C ALA A 72 -2.33 5.10 9.14
N SER A 73 -3.16 4.29 9.77
CA SER A 73 -3.56 4.46 11.16
C SER A 73 -3.55 3.14 11.92
N GLY A 74 -3.46 3.20 13.24
CA GLY A 74 -3.52 2.04 14.13
C GLY A 74 -3.93 2.44 15.55
N ALA A 75 -4.36 1.49 16.36
CA ALA A 75 -4.72 1.75 17.76
C ALA A 75 -3.48 2.10 18.61
N THR A 76 -2.29 1.69 18.16
CA THR A 76 -1.00 2.04 18.76
C THR A 76 -0.05 2.62 17.74
N GLU A 77 0.97 3.34 18.20
CA GLU A 77 2.06 3.85 17.34
C GLU A 77 2.73 2.71 16.55
N ALA A 78 3.04 1.60 17.22
CA ALA A 78 3.65 0.44 16.59
C ALA A 78 2.76 -0.18 15.50
N GLU A 79 1.44 -0.21 15.72
CA GLU A 79 0.49 -0.66 14.71
C GLU A 79 0.40 0.31 13.53
N ALA A 80 0.35 1.62 13.79
CA ALA A 80 0.37 2.62 12.73
C ALA A 80 1.63 2.53 11.87
N ILE A 81 2.80 2.29 12.46
CA ILE A 81 4.08 2.05 11.75
C ILE A 81 3.96 0.81 10.85
N ARG A 82 3.51 -0.33 11.42
CA ARG A 82 3.35 -1.57 10.64
C ARG A 82 2.39 -1.38 9.47
N ASN A 83 1.26 -0.71 9.72
CA ASN A 83 0.24 -0.44 8.72
C ASN A 83 0.76 0.52 7.65
N TRP A 84 1.54 1.54 8.03
CA TRP A 84 2.18 2.45 7.08
C TRP A 84 3.15 1.71 6.16
N ILE A 85 4.03 0.86 6.70
CA ILE A 85 4.98 0.06 5.91
C ILE A 85 4.24 -0.85 4.93
N ALA A 86 3.19 -1.54 5.38
CA ALA A 86 2.39 -2.42 4.53
C ALA A 86 1.71 -1.64 3.38
N THR A 87 1.07 -0.51 3.70
CA THR A 87 0.40 0.34 2.70
C THR A 87 1.40 0.97 1.73
N ALA A 88 2.55 1.42 2.23
CA ALA A 88 3.62 1.99 1.41
C ALA A 88 4.18 0.98 0.42
N ARG A 89 4.40 -0.28 0.83
CA ARG A 89 4.77 -1.38 -0.06
C ARG A 89 3.71 -1.62 -1.13
N THR A 90 2.43 -1.66 -0.76
CA THR A 90 1.32 -1.83 -1.71
C THR A 90 1.27 -0.68 -2.72
N ALA A 91 1.51 0.55 -2.28
CA ALA A 91 1.55 1.73 -3.15
C ALA A 91 2.79 1.79 -4.06
N LEU A 92 3.84 0.99 -3.80
CA LEU A 92 5.00 0.85 -4.68
C LEU A 92 4.80 -0.22 -5.75
N ARG A 93 3.98 -1.24 -5.47
CA ARG A 93 3.63 -2.26 -6.46
C ARG A 93 3.00 -1.55 -7.67
N PRO A 94 3.43 -1.88 -8.90
CA PRO A 94 2.68 -1.43 -10.07
C PRO A 94 1.23 -1.81 -9.87
N ARG A 95 0.30 -0.92 -10.24
CA ARG A 95 -1.15 -1.15 -10.21
C ARG A 95 -1.43 -2.29 -11.17
N ARG A 96 -1.19 -3.49 -10.68
CA ARG A 96 -1.44 -4.73 -11.33
C ARG A 96 -2.96 -4.73 -11.53
N LEU A 97 -3.36 -4.74 -12.78
CA LEU A 97 -4.75 -4.75 -13.23
C LEU A 97 -5.35 -6.13 -12.93
N ASP A 98 -5.14 -6.65 -11.71
CA ASP A 98 -5.53 -8.00 -11.33
C ASP A 98 -6.79 -7.92 -10.48
N PHE A 99 -7.85 -7.39 -11.06
CA PHE A 99 -9.22 -7.77 -10.71
C PHE A 99 -10.07 -7.78 -11.98
N ALA A 100 -9.59 -8.52 -12.98
CA ALA A 100 -10.42 -9.14 -14.01
C ALA A 100 -10.07 -10.64 -14.13
N TYR A 101 -9.80 -11.28 -12.99
CA TYR A 101 -10.12 -12.69 -12.83
C TYR A 101 -11.29 -12.73 -11.86
N CYS A 102 -12.47 -12.36 -12.36
CA CYS A 102 -13.63 -13.15 -11.98
C CYS A 102 -13.27 -14.56 -12.45
N GLY A 103 -12.73 -15.37 -11.52
CA GLY A 103 -13.11 -16.76 -11.57
C GLY A 103 -14.63 -16.70 -11.63
N THR A 104 -15.21 -16.90 -12.81
CA THR A 104 -16.53 -17.50 -12.81
C THR A 104 -16.37 -18.66 -11.83
N PRO A 105 -17.12 -18.71 -10.72
CA PRO A 105 -17.16 -19.94 -9.97
C PRO A 105 -17.55 -20.95 -11.04
N ARG A 106 -16.63 -21.85 -11.41
CA ARG A 106 -16.92 -22.96 -12.29
C ARG A 106 -18.18 -23.54 -11.68
N ASN A 107 -19.31 -23.30 -12.33
CA ASN A 107 -20.59 -23.69 -11.80
C ASN A 107 -20.45 -25.20 -11.67
N HIS A 108 -20.57 -25.74 -10.45
CA HIS A 108 -20.43 -27.18 -10.23
C HIS A 108 -21.39 -27.98 -11.15
N GLY A 109 -22.44 -27.33 -11.66
CA GLY A 109 -23.33 -27.85 -12.70
C GLY A 109 -22.73 -27.96 -14.11
N GLU A 110 -21.80 -27.08 -14.52
CA GLU A 110 -21.13 -27.19 -15.82
C GLU A 110 -20.11 -28.34 -15.85
N GLU A 111 -19.49 -28.67 -14.72
CA GLU A 111 -18.56 -29.79 -14.60
C GLU A 111 -19.31 -31.14 -14.72
N ILE A 112 -20.53 -31.25 -14.18
CA ILE A 112 -21.40 -32.43 -14.36
C ILE A 112 -21.87 -32.56 -15.82
N ALA A 113 -22.19 -31.45 -16.50
CA ALA A 113 -22.64 -31.48 -17.90
C ALA A 113 -21.53 -31.94 -18.86
N ASN A 114 -20.28 -31.50 -18.64
CA ASN A 114 -19.14 -31.88 -19.47
C ASN A 114 -18.71 -33.33 -19.27
N LEU A 115 -18.80 -33.87 -18.04
CA LEU A 115 -18.54 -35.29 -17.78
C LEU A 115 -19.59 -36.18 -18.47
N ARG A 116 -20.88 -35.80 -18.44
CA ARG A 116 -21.94 -36.55 -19.14
C ARG A 116 -21.83 -36.48 -20.66
N ALA A 117 -21.33 -35.37 -21.21
CA ALA A 117 -21.07 -35.24 -22.64
C ALA A 117 -19.86 -36.08 -23.09
N ALA A 118 -18.85 -36.25 -22.23
CA ALA A 118 -17.66 -37.06 -22.53
C ALA A 118 -17.90 -38.57 -22.43
N GLU A 119 -18.82 -39.03 -21.57
CA GLU A 119 -19.18 -40.46 -21.44
C GLU A 119 -20.17 -40.97 -22.51
N GLY A 120 -20.72 -40.09 -23.35
CA GLY A 120 -21.70 -40.44 -24.40
C GLY A 120 -21.15 -40.57 -25.82
N GLN A 121 -19.83 -40.51 -26.02
CA GLN A 121 -19.21 -40.56 -27.35
C GLN A 121 -18.06 -41.57 -27.40
N ILE A 122 -18.39 -42.85 -27.20
CA ILE A 122 -17.60 -43.99 -27.67
C ILE A 122 -18.59 -44.95 -28.34
N ASP A 123 -18.55 -44.95 -29.68
CA ASP A 123 -19.28 -45.75 -30.69
C ASP A 123 -20.83 -45.80 -30.63
#